data_AF-A0A520P1I4-F1
#
_entry.id   AF-A0A520P1I4-F1
#
_cell.length_a   1.000
_cell.length_b   1.000
_cell.length_c   1.000
_cell.angle_alpha   90.00
_cell.angle_beta   90.00
_cell.angle_gamma   90.00
#
_symmetry.space_group_name_H-M   'P 1'
#
loop_
_entity.id
_entity.type
_entity.pdbx_description
1 polymer ?
#
loop_
_entity_poly.entity_id
_entity_poly.type
_entity_poly.pdbx_seq_one_letter_code
_entity_poly.pdbx_strand_id
1 'polypeptide(L)'
;MSAENPLANLKDIHLPPTVSWWPPALGWWILAVLFILLIVLCAWWLHQRYERGRPRIEALRILKDLQEKHDKSPVALTTLRTLSQLLRRTALSFYQQEEVASLQGEEWLKFLDKTGQTTEFTLGAGKIFGKNLYQPEPDFDIEVLFPLVSKWVKECPYQS
;
A
#
# COMPACT_ATOMS: atom_id res chain seq x y z
N MET A 1 81.96 -37.76 41.39
CA MET A 1 81.22 -38.13 40.16
C MET A 1 79.82 -37.57 40.33
N SER A 2 79.52 -36.54 39.54
CA SER A 2 78.46 -35.55 39.78
C SER A 2 77.06 -36.12 39.61
N ALA A 3 76.14 -35.70 40.48
CA ALA A 3 74.73 -36.04 40.43
C ALA A 3 74.08 -35.52 39.13
N GLU A 4 73.45 -36.42 38.39
CA GLU A 4 72.68 -36.10 37.20
C GLU A 4 71.41 -35.37 37.62
N ASN A 5 71.23 -34.14 37.11
CA ASN A 5 70.10 -33.27 37.41
C ASN A 5 68.85 -33.79 36.67
N PRO A 6 67.83 -34.33 37.35
CA PRO A 6 66.64 -34.89 36.70
C PRO A 6 65.71 -33.82 36.09
N LEU A 7 66.08 -32.54 36.18
CA LEU A 7 65.32 -31.40 35.68
C LEU A 7 65.69 -30.98 34.25
N ALA A 8 66.68 -31.63 33.63
CA ALA A 8 67.07 -31.38 32.24
C ALA A 8 66.06 -31.90 31.19
N ASN A 9 64.99 -32.55 31.63
CA ASN A 9 63.95 -33.13 30.77
C ASN A 9 62.59 -32.45 30.96
N LEU A 10 62.58 -31.13 31.19
CA LEU A 10 61.37 -30.32 31.02
C LEU A 10 61.28 -29.91 29.56
N LYS A 11 60.70 -30.83 28.78
CA LYS A 11 60.34 -30.64 27.37
C LYS A 11 59.34 -29.48 27.26
N ASP A 12 59.61 -28.58 26.32
CA ASP A 12 58.80 -27.41 25.97
C ASP A 12 57.29 -27.64 26.12
N ILE A 13 56.66 -26.84 26.97
CA ILE A 13 55.21 -26.71 26.98
C ILE A 13 54.85 -25.87 25.73
N HIS A 14 54.64 -26.55 24.61
CA HIS A 14 53.98 -25.95 23.47
C HIS A 14 52.53 -25.62 23.88
N LEU A 15 52.26 -24.33 24.13
CA LEU A 15 50.88 -23.85 24.23
C LEU A 15 50.16 -24.18 22.91
N PRO A 16 48.91 -24.67 22.95
CA PRO A 16 48.18 -24.91 21.71
C PRO A 16 48.11 -23.58 20.96
N PRO A 17 48.36 -23.57 19.63
CA PRO A 17 48.16 -22.37 18.84
C PRO A 17 46.76 -21.85 19.15
N THR A 18 46.65 -20.57 19.47
CA THR A 18 45.36 -19.89 19.64
C THR A 18 44.50 -20.28 18.45
N VAL A 19 43.37 -20.93 18.72
CA VAL A 19 42.45 -21.38 17.68
C VAL A 19 42.09 -20.13 16.89
N SER A 20 42.72 -19.96 15.72
CA SER A 20 42.43 -18.84 14.84
C SER A 20 40.97 -19.05 14.44
N TRP A 21 40.10 -18.19 14.99
CA TRP A 21 38.68 -18.09 14.71
C TRP A 21 38.45 -17.58 13.27
N TRP A 22 39.20 -18.12 12.31
CA TRP A 22 39.36 -17.60 10.96
C TRP A 22 39.48 -18.77 9.97
N PRO A 23 38.70 -18.82 8.88
CA PRO A 23 37.52 -18.02 8.58
C PRO A 23 36.29 -18.63 9.27
N PRO A 24 35.24 -17.85 9.56
CA PRO A 24 33.96 -18.44 9.94
C PRO A 24 33.60 -19.43 8.84
N ALA A 25 33.51 -20.73 9.21
CA ALA A 25 33.18 -21.80 8.29
C ALA A 25 32.04 -21.32 7.38
N LEU A 26 32.15 -21.56 6.07
CA LEU A 26 31.24 -21.04 5.02
C LEU A 26 29.74 -21.07 5.41
N GLY A 27 29.34 -21.98 6.30
CA GLY A 27 28.01 -22.02 6.94
C GLY A 27 27.53 -20.71 7.59
N TRP A 28 28.39 -19.86 8.17
CA TRP A 28 27.95 -18.57 8.72
C TRP A 28 27.59 -17.57 7.62
N TRP A 29 28.29 -17.62 6.49
CA TRP A 29 27.92 -16.81 5.33
C TRP A 29 26.58 -17.27 4.76
N ILE A 30 26.33 -18.58 4.71
CA ILE A 30 25.02 -19.12 4.33
C ILE A 30 23.93 -18.65 5.30
N LEU A 31 24.19 -18.68 6.61
CA LEU A 31 23.26 -18.19 7.62
C LEU A 31 22.99 -16.68 7.47
N ALA A 32 24.03 -15.88 7.24
CA ALA A 32 23.92 -14.44 7.03
C ALA A 32 23.11 -14.12 5.76
N VAL A 33 23.38 -14.81 4.65
CA VAL A 33 22.63 -14.67 3.39
C VAL A 33 21.17 -15.05 3.60
N LEU A 34 20.91 -16.18 4.29
CA LEU A 34 19.54 -16.62 4.59
C LEU A 34 18.79 -15.61 5.47
N PHE A 35 19.48 -15.04 6.47
CA PHE A 35 18.91 -14.02 7.35
C PHE A 35 18.57 -12.74 6.59
N ILE A 36 19.47 -12.28 5.71
CA ILE A 36 19.22 -11.12 4.83
C ILE A 36 18.02 -11.41 3.92
N LEU A 37 17.96 -12.60 3.31
CA LEU A 37 16.85 -12.99 2.44
C LEU A 37 15.51 -12.95 3.20
N LEU A 38 15.50 -13.47 4.43
CA LEU A 38 14.32 -13.45 5.29
C LEU A 38 13.88 -12.02 5.62
N ILE A 39 14.83 -11.12 5.93
CA ILE A 39 14.53 -9.71 6.18
C ILE A 39 13.95 -9.07 4.92
N VAL A 40 14.55 -9.28 3.75
CA VAL A 40 14.06 -8.72 2.48
C VAL A 40 12.66 -9.22 2.16
N LEU A 41 12.40 -10.53 2.32
CA LEU A 41 11.08 -11.12 2.12
C LEU A 41 10.05 -10.57 3.11
N CYS A 42 10.43 -10.45 4.39
CA CYS A 42 9.55 -9.92 5.43
C CYS A 42 9.25 -8.43 5.21
N ALA A 43 10.27 -7.64 4.87
CA ALA A 43 10.12 -6.23 4.52
C ALA A 43 9.26 -6.04 3.27
N TRP A 44 9.45 -6.86 2.24
CA TRP A 44 8.62 -6.84 1.04
C TRP A 44 7.17 -7.21 1.34
N TRP A 45 6.94 -8.26 2.15
CA TRP A 45 5.60 -8.68 2.55
C TRP A 45 4.90 -7.62 3.41
N LEU A 46 5.64 -6.99 4.33
CA LEU A 46 5.12 -5.93 5.18
C LEU A 46 4.86 -4.65 4.38
N HIS A 47 5.73 -4.30 3.45
CA HIS A 47 5.53 -3.18 2.52
C HIS A 47 4.29 -3.41 1.66
N GLN A 48 4.14 -4.59 1.08
CA GLN A 48 2.95 -4.96 0.32
C GLN A 48 1.69 -4.93 1.19
N ARG A 49 1.79 -5.21 2.49
CA ARG A 49 0.66 -5.12 3.43
C ARG A 49 0.35 -3.68 3.83
N TYR A 50 1.37 -2.84 3.97
CA TYR A 50 1.23 -1.43 4.38
C TYR A 50 0.66 -0.57 3.24
N GLU A 51 1.10 -0.83 2.01
CA GLU A 51 0.57 -0.19 0.79
C GLU A 51 -0.93 -0.49 0.58
N ARG A 52 -1.46 -1.61 1.09
CA ARG A 52 -2.89 -1.96 1.01
C ARG A 52 -3.81 -1.03 1.81
N GLY A 53 -3.31 -0.37 2.87
CA GLY A 53 -4.16 0.40 3.79
C GLY A 53 -4.14 1.92 3.56
N ARG A 54 -3.00 2.46 3.12
CA ARG A 54 -2.77 3.90 3.00
C ARG A 54 -3.68 4.62 1.98
N PRO A 55 -3.91 4.11 0.76
CA PRO A 55 -4.69 4.86 -0.24
C PRO A 55 -6.16 4.99 0.18
N ARG A 56 -6.69 4.00 0.91
CA ARG A 56 -8.04 4.07 1.49
C ARG A 56 -8.16 5.15 2.55
N ILE A 57 -7.23 5.17 3.50
CA ILE A 57 -7.24 6.14 4.60
C ILE A 57 -7.09 7.55 4.06
N GLU A 58 -6.20 7.75 3.10
CA GLU A 58 -5.98 9.05 2.48
C GLU A 58 -7.20 9.50 1.67
N ALA A 59 -7.82 8.60 0.89
CA ALA A 59 -9.04 8.93 0.16
C ALA A 59 -10.19 9.33 1.09
N LEU A 60 -10.37 8.63 2.22
CA LEU A 60 -11.39 8.99 3.21
C LEU A 60 -11.09 10.31 3.92
N ARG A 61 -9.80 10.62 4.19
CA ARG A 61 -9.40 11.92 4.74
C ARG A 61 -9.71 13.05 3.77
N ILE A 62 -9.36 12.90 2.49
CA ILE A 62 -9.65 13.90 1.46
C ILE A 62 -11.16 14.10 1.32
N LEU A 63 -11.95 13.02 1.35
CA LEU A 63 -13.41 13.11 1.30
C LEU A 63 -13.98 13.91 2.48
N LYS A 64 -13.47 13.69 3.70
CA LYS A 64 -13.90 14.44 4.88
C LYS A 64 -13.54 15.93 4.82
N ASP A 65 -12.33 16.25 4.36
CA ASP A 65 -11.90 17.66 4.16
C ASP A 65 -12.76 18.36 3.09
N LEU A 66 -13.14 17.64 2.02
CA LEU A 66 -14.04 18.17 1.01
C LEU A 66 -15.45 18.43 1.55
N GLN A 67 -15.98 17.53 2.37
CA GLN A 67 -17.28 17.72 3.01
C GLN A 67 -17.27 18.95 3.91
N GLU A 68 -16.26 19.10 4.77
CA GLU A 68 -16.14 20.27 5.66
C GLU A 68 -15.98 21.59 4.89
N LYS A 69 -15.26 21.57 3.76
CA LYS A 69 -15.14 22.74 2.87
C LYS A 69 -16.47 23.08 2.21
N HIS A 70 -17.22 22.07 1.78
CA HIS A 70 -18.54 22.25 1.19
C HIS A 70 -19.52 22.87 2.18
N ASP A 71 -19.54 22.38 3.43
CA ASP A 71 -20.40 22.90 4.51
C ASP A 71 -20.11 24.39 4.80
N LYS A 72 -18.85 24.83 4.67
CA LYS A 72 -18.45 26.23 4.89
C LYS A 72 -18.68 27.12 3.67
N SER A 73 -18.51 26.58 2.47
CA SER A 73 -18.66 27.30 1.21
C SER A 73 -19.19 26.36 0.13
N PRO A 74 -20.52 26.31 -0.07
CA PRO A 74 -21.15 25.35 -0.95
C PRO A 74 -20.91 25.74 -2.41
N VAL A 75 -19.83 25.19 -2.98
CA VAL A 75 -19.55 25.28 -4.41
C VAL A 75 -19.75 23.89 -5.02
N ALA A 76 -20.99 23.61 -5.44
CA ALA A 76 -21.42 22.27 -5.87
C ALA A 76 -20.60 21.72 -7.05
N LEU A 77 -20.36 22.53 -8.08
CA LEU A 77 -19.63 22.10 -9.28
C LEU A 77 -18.15 21.76 -9.01
N THR A 78 -17.46 22.56 -8.17
CA THR A 78 -16.06 22.27 -7.83
C THR A 78 -15.99 21.02 -6.97
N THR A 79 -16.89 20.89 -6.00
CA THR A 79 -16.96 19.72 -5.10
C THR A 79 -17.22 18.45 -5.89
N LEU A 80 -18.16 18.47 -6.85
CA LEU A 80 -18.46 17.36 -7.75
C LEU A 80 -17.23 16.93 -8.58
N ARG A 81 -16.50 17.89 -9.16
CA ARG A 81 -15.26 17.62 -9.90
C ARG A 81 -14.18 17.03 -9.01
N THR A 82 -14.04 17.50 -7.77
CA THR A 82 -13.05 16.93 -6.86
C THR A 82 -13.44 15.52 -6.41
N LEU A 83 -14.73 15.24 -6.20
CA LEU A 83 -15.22 13.89 -5.92
C LEU A 83 -14.95 12.94 -7.11
N SER A 84 -15.15 13.38 -8.34
CA SER A 84 -14.88 12.55 -9.53
C SER A 84 -13.37 12.27 -9.69
N GLN A 85 -12.52 13.28 -9.46
CA GLN A 85 -11.06 13.12 -9.43
C GLN A 85 -10.61 12.18 -8.32
N LEU A 86 -11.24 12.26 -7.14
CA LEU A 86 -10.95 11.38 -6.02
C LEU A 86 -11.26 9.92 -6.39
N LEU A 87 -12.46 9.65 -6.91
CA LEU A 87 -12.84 8.31 -7.38
C LEU A 87 -11.85 7.76 -8.42
N ARG A 88 -11.46 8.57 -9.41
CA ARG A 88 -10.47 8.19 -10.43
C ARG A 88 -9.12 7.86 -9.81
N ARG A 89 -8.61 8.73 -8.93
CA ARG A 89 -7.33 8.52 -8.26
C ARG A 89 -7.35 7.29 -7.37
N THR A 90 -8.46 7.04 -6.67
CA THR A 90 -8.66 5.84 -5.87
C THR A 90 -8.71 4.61 -6.76
N ALA A 91 -9.49 4.60 -7.85
CA ALA A 91 -9.51 3.47 -8.78
C ALA A 91 -8.11 3.15 -9.35
N LEU A 92 -7.36 4.17 -9.79
CA LEU A 92 -5.98 4.01 -10.29
C LEU A 92 -4.99 3.50 -9.23
N SER A 93 -5.28 3.70 -7.95
CA SER A 93 -4.44 3.19 -6.86
C SER A 93 -4.78 1.75 -6.45
N PHE A 94 -5.97 1.25 -6.82
CA PHE A 94 -6.46 -0.07 -6.42
C PHE A 94 -6.52 -1.08 -7.58
N TYR A 95 -6.44 -0.60 -8.83
CA TYR A 95 -6.52 -1.40 -10.06
C TYR A 95 -5.45 -0.93 -11.06
N GLN A 96 -5.17 -1.75 -12.07
CA GLN A 96 -4.17 -1.43 -13.10
C GLN A 96 -4.60 -0.21 -13.94
N GLN A 97 -3.64 0.68 -14.20
CA GLN A 97 -3.90 1.94 -14.92
C GLN A 97 -4.48 1.72 -16.31
N GLU A 98 -4.07 0.66 -17.02
CA GLU A 98 -4.53 0.36 -18.39
C GLU A 98 -6.03 0.01 -18.42
N GLU A 99 -6.51 -0.73 -17.43
CA GLU A 99 -7.92 -1.09 -17.30
C GLU A 99 -8.78 0.11 -16.93
N VAL A 100 -8.29 1.00 -16.05
CA VAL A 100 -9.09 2.14 -15.56
C VAL A 100 -9.07 3.34 -16.51
N ALA A 101 -7.92 3.64 -17.13
CA ALA A 101 -7.75 4.84 -17.96
C ALA A 101 -8.59 4.82 -19.26
N SER A 102 -8.88 3.63 -19.77
CA SER A 102 -9.72 3.44 -20.97
C SER A 102 -11.21 3.64 -20.70
N LEU A 103 -11.69 3.40 -19.47
CA LEU A 103 -13.10 3.49 -19.12
C LEU A 103 -13.58 4.94 -19.16
N GLN A 104 -14.69 5.22 -19.84
CA GLN A 104 -15.31 6.55 -19.88
C GLN A 104 -16.84 6.44 -19.83
N GLY A 105 -17.51 7.52 -19.40
CA GLY A 105 -18.96 7.62 -19.42
C GLY A 105 -19.65 6.48 -18.66
N GLU A 106 -20.47 5.68 -19.35
CA GLU A 106 -21.20 4.56 -18.74
C GLU A 106 -20.32 3.39 -18.34
N GLU A 107 -19.22 3.12 -19.06
CA GLU A 107 -18.32 2.02 -18.71
C GLU A 107 -17.62 2.28 -17.38
N TRP A 108 -17.29 3.55 -17.13
CA TRP A 108 -16.79 3.99 -15.83
C TRP A 108 -17.81 3.76 -14.71
N LEU A 109 -19.08 4.09 -14.92
CA LEU A 109 -20.14 3.86 -13.93
C LEU A 109 -20.35 2.37 -13.65
N LYS A 110 -20.37 1.54 -14.71
CA LYS A 110 -20.47 0.07 -14.59
C LYS A 110 -19.29 -0.52 -13.82
N PHE A 111 -18.09 0.02 -14.01
CA PHE A 111 -16.92 -0.37 -13.25
C PHE A 111 -17.07 -0.01 -11.76
N LEU A 112 -17.52 1.20 -11.43
CA LEU A 112 -17.77 1.61 -10.04
C LEU A 112 -18.81 0.72 -9.37
N ASP A 113 -19.89 0.40 -10.08
CA ASP A 113 -20.94 -0.51 -9.59
C ASP A 113 -20.43 -1.94 -9.38
N LYS A 114 -19.66 -2.48 -10.33
CA LYS A 114 -19.05 -3.81 -10.22
C LYS A 114 -18.08 -3.90 -9.04
N THR A 115 -17.25 -2.88 -8.84
CA THR A 115 -16.21 -2.87 -7.80
C THR A 115 -16.77 -2.54 -6.43
N GLY A 116 -17.78 -1.67 -6.34
CA GLY A 116 -18.47 -1.32 -5.10
C GLY A 116 -19.66 -2.22 -4.77
N GLN A 117 -19.91 -3.27 -5.55
CA GLN A 117 -21.09 -4.15 -5.41
C GLN A 117 -22.40 -3.37 -5.22
N THR A 118 -22.57 -2.34 -6.03
CA THR A 118 -23.70 -1.40 -5.98
C THR A 118 -24.25 -1.17 -7.37
N THR A 119 -25.43 -0.57 -7.46
CA THR A 119 -26.03 -0.11 -8.73
C THR A 119 -26.30 1.40 -8.72
N GLU A 120 -25.89 2.07 -7.65
CA GLU A 120 -26.14 3.49 -7.40
C GLU A 120 -25.39 4.42 -8.37
N PHE A 121 -24.30 3.95 -9.01
CA PHE A 121 -23.58 4.74 -10.01
C PHE A 121 -24.20 4.66 -11.40
N THR A 122 -24.77 3.51 -11.81
CA THR A 122 -25.45 3.39 -13.11
C THR A 122 -26.94 3.71 -13.06
N LEU A 123 -27.64 3.48 -11.94
CA LEU A 123 -29.09 3.67 -11.81
C LEU A 123 -29.47 4.81 -10.86
N GLY A 124 -28.64 5.14 -9.87
CA GLY A 124 -28.92 6.12 -8.83
C GLY A 124 -28.29 7.50 -9.03
N ALA A 125 -28.03 8.19 -7.92
CA ALA A 125 -27.47 9.55 -7.89
C ALA A 125 -26.05 9.64 -8.48
N GLY A 126 -25.29 8.53 -8.49
CA GLY A 126 -23.92 8.48 -9.00
C GLY A 126 -23.79 8.60 -10.53
N LYS A 127 -24.90 8.57 -11.28
CA LYS A 127 -24.93 8.78 -12.75
C LYS A 127 -24.23 10.08 -13.16
N ILE A 128 -24.21 11.06 -12.27
CA ILE A 128 -23.60 12.35 -12.52
C ILE A 128 -22.10 12.27 -12.81
N PHE A 129 -21.40 11.25 -12.28
CA PHE A 129 -19.96 11.05 -12.51
C PHE A 129 -19.62 10.51 -13.90
N GLY A 130 -20.62 10.16 -14.72
CA GLY A 130 -20.45 9.74 -16.11
C GLY A 130 -20.37 10.93 -17.06
N LYS A 131 -21.23 10.96 -18.08
CA LYS A 131 -21.26 12.03 -19.07
C LYS A 131 -21.80 13.37 -18.53
N ASN A 132 -22.54 13.32 -17.42
CA ASN A 132 -23.24 14.49 -16.86
C ASN A 132 -22.33 15.40 -16.02
N LEU A 133 -21.07 15.02 -15.77
CA LEU A 133 -20.09 15.80 -15.02
C LEU A 133 -19.81 17.18 -15.66
N TYR A 134 -20.03 17.30 -16.97
CA TYR A 134 -19.77 18.50 -17.77
C TYR A 134 -21.02 19.31 -18.11
N GLN A 135 -22.17 18.96 -17.54
CA GLN A 135 -23.38 19.77 -17.71
C GLN A 135 -23.24 21.09 -16.92
N PRO A 136 -23.61 22.24 -17.52
CA PRO A 136 -23.45 23.55 -16.88
C PRO A 136 -24.36 23.75 -15.65
N GLU A 137 -25.55 23.15 -15.65
CA GLU A 137 -26.49 23.15 -14.52
C GLU A 137 -27.02 21.74 -14.29
N PRO A 138 -26.22 20.85 -13.68
CA PRO A 138 -26.74 19.56 -13.29
C PRO A 138 -27.67 19.76 -12.08
N ASP A 139 -28.86 19.17 -12.13
CA ASP A 139 -29.76 19.05 -10.98
C ASP A 139 -29.33 17.82 -10.17
N PHE A 140 -28.66 18.04 -9.04
CA PHE A 140 -28.16 16.97 -8.19
C PHE A 140 -28.04 17.41 -6.73
N ASP A 141 -28.29 16.44 -5.86
CA ASP A 141 -28.03 16.57 -4.43
C ASP A 141 -26.62 16.05 -4.12
N ILE A 142 -25.70 16.97 -3.84
CA ILE A 142 -24.32 16.63 -3.53
C ILE A 142 -24.18 15.96 -2.15
N GLU A 143 -25.12 16.20 -1.24
CA GLU A 143 -25.13 15.58 0.09
C GLU A 143 -25.34 14.07 -0.01
N VAL A 144 -26.06 13.61 -1.04
CA VAL A 144 -26.26 12.18 -1.33
C VAL A 144 -25.02 11.54 -1.96
N LEU A 145 -24.16 12.32 -2.64
CA LEU A 145 -22.96 11.80 -3.30
C LEU A 145 -21.83 11.52 -2.30
N PHE A 146 -21.67 12.31 -1.25
CA PHE A 146 -20.66 12.08 -0.22
C PHE A 146 -20.72 10.68 0.44
N PRO A 147 -21.88 10.23 0.97
CA PRO A 147 -21.99 8.90 1.56
C PRO A 147 -21.84 7.81 0.50
N LEU A 148 -22.28 8.04 -0.74
CA LEU A 148 -22.12 7.09 -1.83
C LEU A 148 -20.63 6.85 -2.16
N VAL A 149 -19.86 7.91 -2.35
CA VAL A 149 -18.41 7.83 -2.62
C VAL A 149 -17.68 7.24 -1.41
N SER A 150 -18.03 7.66 -0.19
CA SER A 150 -17.45 7.13 1.05
C SER A 150 -17.68 5.62 1.20
N LYS A 151 -18.89 5.15 0.88
CA LYS A 151 -19.23 3.72 0.88
C LYS A 151 -18.40 2.97 -0.16
N TRP A 152 -18.34 3.47 -1.39
CA TRP A 152 -17.54 2.85 -2.45
C TRP A 152 -16.05 2.74 -2.07
N VAL A 153 -15.43 3.82 -1.57
CA VAL A 153 -14.03 3.81 -1.12
C VAL A 153 -13.79 2.79 0.00
N LYS A 154 -14.82 2.49 0.80
CA LYS A 154 -14.74 1.48 1.87
C LYS A 154 -14.92 0.04 1.39
N GLU A 155 -15.77 -0.18 0.40
CA GLU A 155 -16.17 -1.52 -0.05
C GLU A 155 -15.37 -2.02 -1.25
N CYS A 156 -14.75 -1.11 -1.99
CA CYS A 156 -13.97 -1.42 -3.18
C CYS A 156 -12.79 -2.36 -2.83
N PRO A 157 -12.70 -3.55 -3.47
CA PRO A 157 -11.63 -4.50 -3.22
C PRO A 157 -10.31 -3.97 -3.79
N TYR A 158 -9.21 -4.22 -3.09
CA TYR A 158 -7.86 -3.92 -3.57
C TYR A 158 -7.38 -5.07 -4.45
N GLN A 159 -7.15 -4.78 -5.74
CA GLN A 159 -6.72 -5.75 -6.73
C GLN A 159 -5.28 -5.41 -7.15
N SER A 160 -4.31 -5.96 -6.41
CA SER A 160 -2.87 -5.90 -6.75
C SER A 160 -2.48 -7.01 -7.71
#